data_AF-A0A6P0NIF5-F1
#
_entry.id   AF-A0A6P0NIF5-F1
#
_cell.length_a   1.000
_cell.length_b   1.000
_cell.length_c   1.000
_cell.angle_alpha   90.00
_cell.angle_beta   90.00
_cell.angle_gamma   90.00
#
_symmetry.space_group_name_H-M   'P 1'
#
loop_
_entity.id
_entity.type
_entity.pdbx_description
1 polymer ?
#
loop_
_entity_poly.entity_id
_entity_poly.type
_entity_poly.pdbx_seq_one_letter_code
_entity_poly.pdbx_strand_id
1 'polypeptide(L)'
;ISPKMIFLIFFLKFCHENVIVSWQNFKKNIKKIIFGLMLGLISGLISGLISGLISGLISGLISGLIYGLILWLIYGLTGEEIKTRNQPNQGIKESAKNTVIISLISLPGTFLWFVLPDLALVRNVEPLSAFIFAFRTAMLFGFVFAGIPVIQHIVLRLILWRSGSIPWDYAHFLSYATERRLIKQVGGRYRFIHDLLREHFATTGLTHLPPKSPNSGVL
;
A
#
# COMPACT_ATOMS: atom_id res chain seq x y z
N ILE A 1 -63.90 -13.58 -67.58
CA ILE A 1 -63.12 -12.87 -66.52
C ILE A 1 -62.50 -11.64 -67.16
N SER A 2 -62.68 -10.44 -66.61
CA SER A 2 -62.12 -9.21 -67.23
C SER A 2 -60.59 -9.18 -67.13
N PRO A 3 -59.87 -8.56 -68.07
CA PRO A 3 -58.40 -8.45 -68.02
C PRO A 3 -57.90 -7.78 -66.72
N LYS A 4 -58.69 -6.86 -66.16
CA LYS A 4 -58.43 -6.25 -64.83
C LYS A 4 -58.45 -7.28 -63.68
N MET A 5 -59.36 -8.26 -63.72
CA MET A 5 -59.42 -9.33 -62.72
C MET A 5 -58.21 -10.28 -62.80
N ILE A 6 -57.74 -10.60 -64.01
CA ILE A 6 -56.55 -11.45 -64.20
C ILE A 6 -55.29 -10.75 -63.65
N PHE A 7 -55.15 -9.45 -63.93
CA PHE A 7 -54.06 -8.64 -63.40
C PHE A 7 -54.09 -8.58 -61.86
N LEU A 8 -55.27 -8.37 -61.27
CA LEU A 8 -55.44 -8.35 -59.82
C LEU A 8 -55.03 -9.68 -59.16
N ILE A 9 -55.40 -10.82 -59.75
CA ILE A 9 -55.05 -12.14 -59.23
C ILE A 9 -53.53 -12.37 -59.30
N PHE A 10 -52.88 -12.01 -60.42
CA PHE A 10 -51.42 -12.10 -60.54
C PHE A 10 -50.71 -11.19 -59.54
N PHE A 11 -51.20 -9.96 -59.36
CA PHE A 11 -50.63 -9.01 -58.40
C PHE A 11 -50.77 -9.49 -56.96
N LEU A 12 -51.95 -10.00 -56.57
CA LEU A 12 -52.17 -10.58 -55.24
C LEU A 12 -51.30 -11.81 -55.00
N LYS A 13 -51.13 -12.68 -56.00
CA LYS A 13 -50.25 -13.84 -55.91
C LYS A 13 -48.77 -13.43 -55.74
N PHE A 14 -48.33 -12.43 -56.50
CA PHE A 14 -46.98 -11.87 -56.39
C PHE A 14 -46.73 -11.22 -55.02
N CYS A 15 -47.67 -10.44 -54.50
CA CYS A 15 -47.58 -9.88 -53.14
C CYS A 15 -47.55 -10.99 -52.08
N HIS A 16 -48.40 -12.02 -52.19
CA HIS A 16 -48.45 -13.13 -51.25
C HIS A 16 -47.13 -13.93 -51.21
N GLU A 17 -46.56 -14.27 -52.37
CA GLU A 17 -45.28 -14.98 -52.45
C GLU A 17 -44.12 -14.16 -51.86
N ASN A 18 -44.03 -12.86 -52.18
CA ASN A 18 -42.99 -11.98 -51.62
C ASN A 18 -43.11 -11.81 -50.10
N VAL A 19 -44.34 -11.70 -49.58
CA VAL A 19 -44.58 -11.60 -48.12
C VAL A 19 -44.17 -12.89 -47.41
N ILE A 20 -44.47 -14.07 -47.98
CA ILE A 20 -44.05 -15.36 -47.39
C ILE A 20 -42.53 -15.48 -47.35
N VAL A 21 -41.85 -15.18 -48.46
CA VAL A 21 -40.38 -15.26 -48.55
C VAL A 21 -39.72 -14.27 -47.58
N SER A 22 -40.24 -13.04 -47.50
CA SER A 22 -39.78 -12.03 -46.54
C SER A 22 -39.96 -12.48 -45.08
N TRP A 23 -41.12 -13.07 -44.76
CA TRP A 23 -41.41 -13.60 -43.43
C TRP A 23 -40.55 -14.80 -43.04
N GLN A 24 -40.24 -15.69 -43.99
CA GLN A 24 -39.32 -16.80 -43.79
C GLN A 24 -37.89 -16.34 -43.51
N ASN A 25 -37.41 -15.34 -44.27
CA ASN A 25 -36.10 -14.74 -44.06
C ASN A 25 -36.01 -13.99 -42.73
N PHE A 26 -37.07 -13.26 -42.35
CA PHE A 26 -37.17 -12.59 -41.07
C PHE A 26 -37.12 -13.59 -39.89
N LYS A 27 -37.89 -14.67 -39.95
CA LYS A 27 -37.85 -15.76 -38.96
C LYS A 27 -36.46 -16.41 -38.85
N LYS A 28 -35.79 -16.61 -39.98
CA LYS A 28 -34.43 -17.18 -40.02
C LYS A 28 -33.41 -16.24 -39.38
N ASN A 29 -33.52 -14.93 -39.63
CA ASN A 29 -32.65 -13.93 -39.02
C ASN A 29 -32.88 -13.80 -37.51
N ILE A 30 -34.13 -13.82 -37.06
CA ILE A 30 -34.46 -13.84 -35.62
C ILE A 30 -33.85 -15.06 -34.93
N LYS A 31 -34.00 -16.27 -35.53
CA LYS A 31 -33.42 -17.49 -34.95
C LYS A 31 -31.89 -17.41 -34.83
N LYS A 32 -31.20 -16.81 -35.81
CA LYS A 32 -29.75 -16.58 -35.74
C LYS A 32 -29.36 -15.62 -34.61
N ILE A 33 -30.12 -14.54 -34.44
CA ILE A 33 -29.88 -13.55 -33.37
C ILE A 33 -30.10 -14.19 -31.99
N ILE A 34 -31.19 -14.94 -31.81
CA ILE A 34 -31.48 -15.65 -30.56
C ILE A 34 -30.37 -16.66 -30.26
N PHE A 35 -29.94 -17.44 -31.25
CA PHE A 35 -28.86 -18.40 -31.08
C PHE A 35 -27.52 -17.73 -30.72
N GLY A 36 -27.19 -16.62 -31.39
CA GLY A 36 -26.00 -15.83 -31.07
C GLY A 36 -26.03 -15.22 -29.67
N LEU A 37 -27.18 -14.69 -29.24
CA LEU A 37 -27.38 -14.17 -27.90
C LEU A 37 -27.28 -15.26 -26.84
N MET A 38 -27.89 -16.42 -27.07
CA MET A 38 -27.81 -17.56 -26.15
C MET A 38 -26.38 -18.03 -25.99
N LEU A 39 -25.64 -18.23 -27.09
CA LEU A 39 -24.24 -18.64 -27.01
C LEU A 39 -23.35 -17.57 -26.37
N GLY A 40 -23.55 -16.30 -26.72
CA GLY A 40 -22.77 -15.18 -26.16
C GLY A 40 -23.00 -15.02 -24.65
N LEU A 41 -24.26 -15.11 -24.21
CA LEU A 41 -24.59 -15.05 -22.79
C LEU A 41 -24.04 -16.26 -22.04
N ILE A 42 -24.26 -17.48 -22.53
CA ILE A 42 -23.77 -18.70 -21.87
C ILE A 42 -22.24 -18.67 -21.75
N SER A 43 -21.53 -18.39 -22.84
CA SER A 43 -20.06 -18.34 -22.84
C SER A 43 -19.51 -17.19 -21.99
N GLY A 44 -20.12 -16.00 -22.06
CA GLY A 44 -19.72 -14.84 -21.26
C GLY A 44 -19.94 -15.05 -19.77
N LEU A 45 -21.08 -15.62 -19.37
CA LEU A 45 -21.41 -15.85 -17.95
C LEU A 45 -20.54 -16.95 -17.35
N ILE A 46 -20.33 -18.05 -18.09
CA ILE A 46 -19.45 -19.14 -17.66
C ILE A 46 -18.01 -18.63 -17.54
N SER A 47 -17.49 -17.96 -18.56
CA SER A 47 -16.11 -17.47 -18.56
C SER A 47 -15.89 -16.42 -17.47
N GLY A 48 -16.79 -15.43 -17.35
CA GLY A 48 -16.66 -14.35 -16.37
C GLY A 48 -16.80 -14.83 -14.93
N LEU A 49 -17.73 -15.76 -14.65
CA LEU A 49 -17.92 -16.28 -13.30
C LEU A 49 -16.75 -17.17 -12.86
N ILE A 50 -16.27 -18.03 -13.75
CA ILE A 50 -15.11 -18.90 -13.47
C ILE A 50 -13.85 -18.05 -13.28
N SER A 51 -13.54 -17.13 -14.20
CA SER A 51 -12.33 -16.32 -14.09
C SER A 51 -12.40 -15.37 -12.90
N GLY A 52 -13.55 -14.75 -12.66
CA GLY A 52 -13.76 -13.80 -11.57
C GLY A 52 -13.65 -14.47 -10.20
N LEU A 53 -14.28 -15.64 -10.03
CA LEU A 53 -14.23 -16.36 -8.76
C LEU A 53 -12.84 -16.92 -8.46
N ILE A 54 -12.17 -17.51 -9.46
CA ILE A 54 -10.81 -18.03 -9.31
C ILE A 54 -9.84 -16.90 -8.97
N SER A 55 -9.82 -15.83 -9.77
CA SER A 55 -8.90 -14.71 -9.55
C SER A 55 -9.20 -13.96 -8.24
N GLY A 56 -10.47 -13.72 -7.92
CA GLY A 56 -10.90 -13.04 -6.71
C GLY A 56 -10.60 -13.82 -5.44
N LEU A 57 -10.84 -15.13 -5.43
CA LEU A 57 -10.58 -15.97 -4.26
C LEU A 57 -9.08 -16.14 -4.01
N ILE A 58 -8.29 -16.39 -5.08
CA ILE A 58 -6.84 -16.52 -4.98
C ILE A 58 -6.23 -15.21 -4.47
N SER A 59 -6.53 -14.08 -5.13
CA SER A 59 -6.01 -12.78 -4.70
C SER A 59 -6.46 -12.41 -3.29
N GLY A 60 -7.75 -12.57 -2.98
CA GLY A 60 -8.32 -12.23 -1.68
C GLY A 60 -7.73 -13.05 -0.52
N LEU A 61 -7.59 -14.37 -0.67
CA LEU A 61 -7.01 -15.22 0.38
C LEU A 61 -5.53 -14.92 0.59
N ILE A 62 -4.76 -14.79 -0.49
CA ILE A 62 -3.34 -14.42 -0.42
C ILE A 62 -3.19 -13.07 0.28
N SER A 63 -4.04 -12.09 -0.07
CA SER A 63 -4.08 -10.80 0.62
C SER A 63 -4.34 -10.95 2.10
N GLY A 64 -5.46 -11.57 2.45
CA GLY A 64 -5.90 -11.69 3.83
C GLY A 64 -4.84 -12.38 4.70
N LEU A 65 -4.24 -13.46 4.19
CA LEU A 65 -3.19 -14.18 4.91
C LEU A 65 -1.92 -13.35 5.06
N ILE A 66 -1.40 -12.75 3.99
CA ILE A 66 -0.14 -11.99 4.05
C ILE A 66 -0.31 -10.78 4.95
N TYR A 67 -1.32 -9.94 4.69
CA TYR A 67 -1.57 -8.74 5.49
C TYR A 67 -1.93 -9.09 6.94
N GLY A 68 -2.75 -10.11 7.15
CA GLY A 68 -3.13 -10.58 8.48
C GLY A 68 -1.94 -11.07 9.29
N LEU A 69 -1.07 -11.91 8.69
CA LEU A 69 0.16 -12.39 9.34
C LEU A 69 1.12 -11.25 9.65
N ILE A 70 1.33 -10.32 8.71
CA ILE A 70 2.22 -9.18 8.93
C ILE A 70 1.71 -8.30 10.06
N LEU A 71 0.42 -7.94 10.07
CA LEU A 71 -0.16 -7.12 11.13
C LEU A 71 -0.14 -7.84 12.47
N TRP A 72 -0.53 -9.12 12.50
CA TRP A 72 -0.46 -9.93 13.72
C TRP A 72 0.96 -10.02 14.26
N LEU A 73 1.96 -10.19 13.40
CA LEU A 73 3.36 -10.27 13.80
C LEU A 73 3.87 -8.93 14.33
N ILE A 74 3.53 -7.82 13.67
CA ILE A 74 3.91 -6.48 14.12
C ILE A 74 3.26 -6.19 15.48
N TYR A 75 1.95 -6.28 15.61
CA TYR A 75 1.28 -5.93 16.86
C TYR A 75 1.52 -6.97 17.97
N GLY A 76 1.63 -8.25 17.62
CA GLY A 76 1.87 -9.35 18.56
C GLY A 76 3.29 -9.37 19.14
N LEU A 77 4.31 -9.02 18.36
CA LEU A 77 5.70 -8.92 18.87
C LEU A 77 6.08 -7.56 19.43
N THR A 78 5.24 -6.53 19.23
CA THR A 78 5.47 -5.22 19.87
C THR A 78 4.82 -5.11 21.25
N GLY A 79 4.38 -6.25 21.82
CA GLY A 79 3.84 -6.35 23.18
C GLY A 79 4.73 -5.65 24.21
N GLU A 80 4.08 -4.99 25.17
CA GLU A 80 4.58 -4.01 26.13
C GLU A 80 5.80 -4.45 26.95
N GLU A 81 6.97 -4.51 26.34
CA GLU A 81 8.20 -4.35 27.12
C GLU A 81 8.37 -2.87 27.39
N ILE A 82 8.22 -2.49 28.67
CA ILE A 82 8.77 -1.24 29.20
C ILE A 82 10.29 -1.34 28.97
N LYS A 83 10.73 -0.99 27.76
CA LYS A 83 12.15 -0.98 27.38
C LYS A 83 12.79 0.07 28.26
N THR A 84 13.40 -0.37 29.35
CA THR A 84 14.40 0.38 30.09
C THR A 84 15.54 0.62 29.12
N ARG A 85 15.42 1.70 28.35
CA ARG A 85 16.41 2.06 27.34
C ARG A 85 17.69 2.36 28.08
N ASN A 86 18.67 1.46 28.02
CA ASN A 86 19.95 1.60 28.71
C ASN A 86 21.03 2.20 27.81
N GLN A 87 20.78 2.27 26.49
CA GLN A 87 21.72 2.83 25.53
C GLN A 87 21.13 4.04 24.78
N PRO A 88 21.96 5.06 24.46
CA PRO A 88 21.54 6.17 23.62
C PRO A 88 21.17 5.66 22.22
N ASN A 89 20.16 6.29 21.62
CA ASN A 89 19.64 5.97 20.28
C ASN A 89 19.07 4.55 20.11
N GLN A 90 18.81 3.82 21.21
CA GLN A 90 18.28 2.45 21.14
C GLN A 90 16.95 2.39 20.36
N GLY A 91 16.06 3.39 20.52
CA GLY A 91 14.80 3.44 19.77
C GLY A 91 15.00 3.44 18.24
N ILE A 92 15.98 4.20 17.73
CA ILE A 92 16.26 4.29 16.29
C ILE A 92 16.91 3.02 15.77
N LYS A 93 17.84 2.44 16.54
CA LYS A 93 18.47 1.15 16.19
C LYS A 93 17.42 0.05 16.09
N GLU A 94 16.47 0.03 17.03
CA GLU A 94 15.37 -0.93 17.04
C GLU A 94 14.38 -0.69 15.89
N SER A 95 14.06 0.58 15.57
CA SER A 95 13.25 0.89 14.37
C SER A 95 13.95 0.49 13.06
N ALA A 96 15.27 0.66 12.96
CA ALA A 96 16.03 0.22 11.79
C ALA A 96 16.04 -1.32 11.66
N LYS A 97 16.27 -2.04 12.77
CA LYS A 97 16.15 -3.51 12.79
C LYS A 97 14.75 -3.97 12.39
N ASN A 98 13.70 -3.36 12.94
CA ASN A 98 12.32 -3.69 12.61
C ASN A 98 12.00 -3.43 11.13
N THR A 99 12.53 -2.34 10.55
CA THR A 99 12.38 -2.06 9.11
C THR A 99 12.97 -3.18 8.26
N VAL A 100 14.19 -3.63 8.59
CA VAL A 100 14.86 -4.73 7.87
C VAL A 100 14.09 -6.04 8.05
N ILE A 101 13.70 -6.38 9.29
CA ILE A 101 12.96 -7.61 9.59
C ILE A 101 11.62 -7.64 8.84
N ILE A 102 10.83 -6.57 8.89
CA ILE A 102 9.55 -6.48 8.19
C ILE A 102 9.74 -6.58 6.68
N SER A 103 10.76 -5.90 6.12
CA SER A 103 11.04 -5.98 4.68
C SER A 103 11.43 -7.40 4.24
N LEU A 104 12.19 -8.13 5.06
CA LEU A 104 12.63 -9.49 4.77
C LEU A 104 11.47 -10.49 4.85
N ILE A 105 10.61 -10.35 5.87
CA ILE A 105 9.41 -11.18 6.05
C ILE A 105 8.37 -10.92 4.96
N SER A 106 8.28 -9.68 4.47
CA SER A 106 7.34 -9.31 3.41
C SER A 106 7.77 -9.83 2.01
N LEU A 107 9.05 -10.18 1.83
CA LEU A 107 9.59 -10.64 0.54
C LEU A 107 8.91 -11.93 0.02
N PRO A 108 8.83 -13.04 0.77
CA PRO A 108 8.14 -14.25 0.29
C PRO A 108 6.64 -14.02 0.04
N GLY A 109 5.98 -13.21 0.86
CA GLY A 109 4.57 -12.87 0.67
C GLY A 109 4.33 -12.10 -0.63
N THR A 110 5.08 -11.03 -0.85
CA THR A 110 4.98 -10.22 -2.09
C THR A 110 5.41 -11.01 -3.32
N PHE A 111 6.38 -11.92 -3.21
CA PHE A 111 6.75 -12.80 -4.31
C PHE A 111 5.63 -13.79 -4.68
N LEU A 112 5.03 -14.45 -3.68
CA LEU A 112 3.88 -15.34 -3.90
C LEU A 112 2.70 -14.60 -4.52
N TRP A 113 2.46 -13.36 -4.11
CA TRP A 113 1.43 -12.51 -4.69
C TRP A 113 1.61 -12.32 -6.20
N PHE A 114 2.83 -12.09 -6.66
CA PHE A 114 3.11 -11.92 -8.09
C PHE A 114 3.05 -13.23 -8.87
N VAL A 115 3.49 -14.35 -8.29
CA VAL A 115 3.61 -15.63 -9.02
C VAL A 115 2.30 -16.41 -9.08
N LEU A 116 1.50 -16.45 -8.01
CA LEU A 116 0.31 -17.32 -7.94
C LEU A 116 -0.78 -17.00 -8.98
N PRO A 117 -1.16 -15.73 -9.24
CA PRO A 117 -2.19 -15.40 -10.23
C PRO A 117 -1.79 -15.81 -11.64
N ASP A 118 -0.51 -15.60 -12.00
CA ASP A 118 0.00 -15.97 -13.33
C ASP A 118 0.11 -17.49 -13.48
N LEU A 119 0.50 -18.20 -12.43
CA LEU A 119 0.47 -19.67 -12.40
C LEU A 119 -0.96 -20.22 -12.58
N ALA A 120 -1.94 -19.62 -11.91
CA ALA A 120 -3.35 -20.03 -11.99
C ALA A 120 -3.97 -19.80 -13.38
N LEU A 121 -3.49 -18.79 -14.13
CA LEU A 121 -3.94 -18.48 -15.49
C LEU A 121 -3.10 -19.18 -16.57
N VAL A 122 -2.20 -20.10 -16.19
CA VAL A 122 -1.28 -20.80 -17.10
C VAL A 122 -0.51 -19.81 -17.99
N ARG A 123 -0.09 -18.68 -17.40
CA ARG A 123 0.78 -17.70 -18.06
C ARG A 123 2.23 -18.00 -17.66
N ASN A 124 3.14 -17.84 -18.63
CA ASN A 124 4.56 -17.92 -18.34
C ASN A 124 4.98 -16.70 -17.52
N VAL A 125 5.43 -16.95 -16.29
CA VAL A 125 5.99 -15.91 -15.41
C VAL A 125 7.51 -15.97 -15.54
N GLU A 126 8.14 -14.87 -15.92
CA GLU A 126 9.59 -14.77 -15.83
C GLU A 126 9.98 -14.56 -14.36
N PRO A 127 10.65 -15.54 -13.71
CA PRO A 127 10.89 -15.49 -12.26
C PRO A 127 11.78 -14.31 -11.86
N LEU A 128 12.67 -13.87 -12.76
CA LEU A 128 13.54 -12.73 -12.53
C LEU A 128 12.75 -11.41 -12.44
N SER A 129 11.75 -11.24 -13.31
CA SER A 129 10.88 -10.06 -13.26
C SER A 129 10.07 -10.05 -11.96
N ALA A 130 9.44 -11.17 -11.60
CA ALA A 130 8.66 -11.32 -10.38
C ALA A 130 9.51 -11.03 -9.13
N PHE A 131 10.77 -11.46 -9.11
CA PHE A 131 11.70 -11.18 -8.02
C PHE A 131 12.02 -9.69 -7.89
N ILE A 132 12.30 -8.99 -8.99
CA ILE A 132 12.59 -7.55 -8.98
C ILE A 132 11.37 -6.76 -8.47
N PHE A 133 10.17 -7.10 -8.96
CA PHE A 133 8.93 -6.46 -8.50
C PHE A 133 8.66 -6.73 -7.02
N ALA A 134 8.79 -8.00 -6.59
CA ALA A 134 8.61 -8.40 -5.19
C ALA A 134 9.58 -7.66 -4.26
N PHE A 135 10.87 -7.62 -4.60
CA PHE A 135 11.89 -6.92 -3.83
C PHE A 135 11.57 -5.43 -3.68
N ARG A 136 11.21 -4.77 -4.78
CA ARG A 136 10.83 -3.36 -4.78
C ARG A 136 9.62 -3.10 -3.88
N THR A 137 8.59 -3.95 -3.96
CA THR A 137 7.39 -3.82 -3.13
C THR A 137 7.64 -4.12 -1.66
N ALA A 138 8.44 -5.15 -1.34
CA ALA A 138 8.77 -5.53 0.04
C ALA A 138 9.58 -4.46 0.76
N MET A 139 10.53 -3.83 0.07
CA MET A 139 11.31 -2.71 0.61
C MET A 139 10.40 -1.52 0.93
N LEU A 140 9.51 -1.14 -0.01
CA LEU A 140 8.54 -0.08 0.22
C LEU A 140 7.64 -0.36 1.43
N PHE A 141 7.15 -1.59 1.56
CA PHE A 141 6.35 -2.00 2.72
C PHE A 141 7.11 -1.82 4.04
N GLY A 142 8.34 -2.32 4.14
CA GLY A 142 9.15 -2.13 5.34
C GLY A 142 9.34 -0.66 5.73
N PHE A 143 9.58 0.21 4.74
CA PHE A 143 9.75 1.65 4.97
C PHE A 143 8.47 2.35 5.47
N VAL A 144 7.31 2.04 4.89
CA VAL A 144 6.04 2.68 5.26
C VAL A 144 5.65 2.36 6.71
N PHE A 145 5.82 1.10 7.14
CA PHE A 145 5.39 0.68 8.48
C PHE A 145 6.41 0.96 9.59
N ALA A 146 7.71 0.84 9.32
CA ALA A 146 8.75 0.94 10.36
C ALA A 146 9.86 1.97 10.09
N GLY A 147 9.92 2.53 8.87
CA GLY A 147 11.00 3.44 8.46
C GLY A 147 10.80 4.91 8.86
N ILE A 148 9.58 5.35 9.14
CA ILE A 148 9.26 6.75 9.46
C ILE A 148 10.13 7.32 10.60
N PRO A 149 10.30 6.64 11.76
CA PRO A 149 11.11 7.18 12.85
C PRO A 149 12.59 7.34 12.50
N VAL A 150 13.13 6.45 11.65
CA VAL A 150 14.53 6.49 11.20
C VAL A 150 14.75 7.70 10.30
N ILE A 151 13.84 7.93 9.35
CA ILE A 151 13.89 9.08 8.44
C ILE A 151 13.78 10.38 9.24
N GLN A 152 12.80 10.49 10.13
CA GLN A 152 12.65 11.67 11.00
C GLN A 152 13.92 11.96 11.80
N HIS A 153 14.57 10.93 12.34
CA HIS A 153 15.80 11.12 13.11
C HIS A 153 16.97 11.63 12.25
N ILE A 154 17.17 11.06 11.05
CA ILE A 154 18.23 11.47 10.13
C ILE A 154 17.98 12.90 9.63
N VAL A 155 16.73 13.20 9.24
CA VAL A 155 16.34 14.53 8.76
C VAL A 155 16.53 15.58 9.85
N LEU A 156 16.09 15.30 11.08
CA LEU A 156 16.28 16.22 12.20
C LEU A 156 17.77 16.49 12.47
N ARG A 157 18.59 15.43 12.46
CA ARG A 157 20.04 15.55 12.67
C ARG A 157 20.71 16.35 11.55
N LEU A 158 20.27 16.17 10.31
CA LEU A 158 20.77 16.92 9.16
C LEU A 158 20.43 18.42 9.25
N ILE A 159 19.19 18.75 9.64
CA ILE A 159 18.74 20.13 9.82
C ILE A 159 19.54 20.82 10.94
N LEU A 160 19.68 20.17 12.09
CA LEU A 160 20.39 20.70 13.26
C LEU A 160 21.91 20.83 13.03
N TRP A 161 22.48 19.93 12.25
CA TRP A 161 23.88 20.04 11.83
C TRP A 161 24.08 21.21 10.87
N ARG A 162 23.16 21.38 9.90
CA ARG A 162 23.20 22.51 8.96
C ARG A 162 23.01 23.85 9.64
N SER A 163 22.28 23.91 10.75
CA SER A 163 22.15 25.12 11.59
C SER A 163 23.33 25.34 12.53
N GLY A 164 24.36 24.49 12.51
CA GLY A 164 25.54 24.60 13.38
C GLY A 164 25.24 24.34 14.87
N SER A 165 24.06 23.80 15.19
CA SER A 165 23.58 23.66 16.57
C SER A 165 24.04 22.36 17.24
N ILE A 166 24.47 21.35 16.46
CA ILE A 166 24.99 20.09 16.99
C ILE A 166 26.27 19.63 16.26
N PRO A 167 27.23 19.02 16.98
CA PRO A 167 28.36 18.31 16.39
C PRO A 167 27.95 16.97 15.75
N TRP A 168 28.72 16.50 14.76
CA TRP A 168 28.46 15.24 14.03
C TRP A 168 28.42 14.02 14.94
N ASP A 169 29.34 13.92 15.90
CA ASP A 169 29.34 12.88 16.94
C ASP A 169 28.73 13.40 18.25
N TYR A 170 27.42 13.64 18.19
CA TYR A 170 26.65 14.07 19.34
C TYR A 170 26.74 13.09 20.53
N ALA A 171 26.88 11.79 20.27
CA ALA A 171 26.98 10.79 21.33
C ALA A 171 28.30 10.92 22.08
N HIS A 172 29.41 11.06 21.36
CA HIS A 172 30.73 11.23 21.96
C HIS A 172 30.84 12.55 22.74
N PHE A 173 30.30 13.65 22.19
CA PHE A 173 30.24 14.94 22.89
C PHE A 173 29.48 14.84 24.22
N LEU A 174 28.33 14.16 24.24
CA LEU A 174 27.54 13.99 25.46
C LEU A 174 28.22 13.04 26.46
N SER A 175 28.87 11.98 26.00
CA SER A 175 29.67 11.11 26.88
C SER A 175 30.82 11.89 27.53
N TYR A 176 31.50 12.75 26.77
CA TYR A 176 32.56 13.61 27.28
C TYR A 176 32.05 14.62 28.32
N ALA A 177 30.90 15.24 28.08
CA ALA A 177 30.25 16.12 29.05
C ALA A 177 29.79 15.36 30.31
N THR A 178 29.48 14.07 30.18
CA THR A 178 29.17 13.18 31.30
C THR A 178 30.41 12.89 32.14
N GLU A 179 31.56 12.60 31.51
CA GLU A 179 32.85 12.44 32.19
C GLU A 179 33.26 13.69 32.97
N ARG A 180 32.99 14.87 32.38
CA ARG A 180 33.20 16.18 33.03
C ARG A 180 32.13 16.56 34.07
N ARG A 181 31.18 15.66 34.39
CA ARG A 181 30.08 15.86 35.35
C ARG A 181 29.17 17.07 35.07
N LEU A 182 29.07 17.50 33.82
CA LEU A 182 28.11 18.55 33.42
C LEU A 182 26.70 17.98 33.29
N ILE A 183 26.61 16.76 32.77
CA ILE A 183 25.37 16.00 32.55
C ILE A 183 25.51 14.58 33.10
N LYS A 184 24.39 13.94 33.40
CA LYS A 184 24.30 12.54 33.83
C LYS A 184 23.40 11.77 32.87
N GLN A 185 23.88 10.61 32.45
CA GLN A 185 23.06 9.65 31.70
C GLN A 185 22.13 8.91 32.66
N VAL A 186 20.82 8.98 32.40
CA VAL A 186 19.79 8.21 33.11
C VAL A 186 19.09 7.32 32.08
N GLY A 187 19.54 6.06 31.98
CA GLY A 187 19.16 5.15 30.90
C GLY A 187 19.62 5.66 29.53
N GLY A 188 18.69 5.92 28.62
CA GLY A 188 18.94 6.39 27.26
C GLY A 188 18.82 7.91 27.08
N ARG A 189 18.67 8.67 28.18
CA ARG A 189 18.51 10.14 28.16
C ARG A 189 19.62 10.80 28.96
N TYR A 190 19.96 12.03 28.57
CA TYR A 190 20.92 12.87 29.28
C TYR A 190 20.16 13.95 30.06
N ARG A 191 20.52 14.17 31.32
CA ARG A 191 19.97 15.21 32.18
C ARG A 191 21.11 16.03 32.78
N PHE A 192 20.96 17.34 32.90
CA PHE A 192 21.90 18.18 33.65
C PHE A 192 21.95 17.76 35.13
N ILE A 193 23.15 17.76 35.71
CA ILE A 193 23.32 17.41 37.14
C ILE A 193 22.77 18.53 38.03
N HIS A 194 23.01 19.79 37.63
CA HIS A 194 22.57 20.97 38.37
C HIS A 194 21.35 21.61 37.69
N ASP A 195 20.22 21.68 38.40
CA ASP A 195 19.01 22.32 37.88
C ASP A 195 19.21 23.84 37.66
N LEU A 196 20.05 24.50 38.48
CA LEU A 196 20.42 25.92 38.31
C LEU A 196 21.15 26.20 36.98
N LEU A 197 22.03 25.30 36.55
CA LEU A 197 22.75 25.43 35.28
C LEU A 197 21.78 25.31 34.09
N ARG A 198 20.80 24.40 34.22
CA ARG A 198 19.72 24.24 33.23
C ARG A 198 18.86 25.50 33.16
N GLU A 199 18.47 26.05 34.30
CA GLU A 199 17.66 27.28 34.38
C GLU A 199 18.42 28.50 33.87
N HIS A 200 19.71 28.61 34.13
CA HIS A 200 20.54 29.66 33.57
C HIS A 200 20.57 29.59 32.03
N PHE A 201 20.81 28.41 31.45
CA PHE A 201 20.79 28.27 29.98
C PHE A 201 19.38 28.49 29.38
N ALA A 202 18.32 28.09 30.08
CA ALA A 202 16.95 28.35 29.64
C ALA A 202 16.63 29.87 29.66
N THR A 203 17.10 30.59 30.68
CA THR A 203 16.85 32.02 30.85
C THR A 203 17.69 32.86 29.89
N THR A 204 18.98 32.55 29.73
CA THR A 204 19.88 33.21 28.77
C THR A 204 19.46 32.94 27.31
N GLY A 205 18.81 31.81 27.02
CA GLY A 205 18.20 31.56 25.72
C GLY A 205 16.95 32.41 25.44
N LEU A 206 16.19 32.76 26.49
CA LEU A 206 14.97 33.57 26.39
C LEU A 206 15.24 35.07 26.28
N THR A 207 16.39 35.57 26.77
CA THR A 207 16.76 36.99 26.64
C THR A 207 17.08 37.41 25.20
N HIS A 208 17.27 36.47 24.27
CA HIS A 208 17.45 36.72 22.84
C HIS A 208 16.15 36.68 22.01
N LEU A 209 15.01 36.35 22.62
CA LEU A 209 13.69 36.41 21.97
C LEU A 209 12.90 37.62 22.50
N PRO A 210 12.14 38.34 21.66
CA PRO A 210 11.27 39.40 22.14
C PRO A 210 10.27 38.82 23.15
N PRO A 211 9.87 39.60 24.18
CA PRO A 211 9.00 39.11 25.22
C PRO A 211 7.72 38.54 24.62
N LYS A 212 7.43 37.27 24.95
CA LYS A 212 6.16 36.62 24.57
C LYS A 212 5.02 37.42 25.20
N SER A 213 4.14 37.99 24.37
CA SER A 213 3.00 38.77 24.84
C SER A 213 2.12 37.92 25.78
N PRO A 214 1.62 38.47 26.89
CA PRO A 214 0.91 37.72 27.93
C PRO A 214 -0.48 37.17 27.53
N ASN A 215 -0.90 37.24 26.26
CA ASN A 215 -2.27 36.92 25.84
C ASN A 215 -2.43 35.60 25.07
N SER A 216 -1.73 34.52 25.43
CA SER A 216 -1.99 33.19 24.86
C SER A 216 -2.26 32.13 25.93
N GLY A 217 -2.98 32.53 26.97
CA GLY A 217 -3.73 31.64 27.85
C GLY A 217 -5.17 32.13 27.85
N VAL A 218 -6.12 31.20 27.70
CA VAL A 218 -7.57 31.41 27.53
C VAL A 218 -8.01 31.65 26.08
N LEU A 219 -8.20 30.54 25.35
CA LEU A 219 -9.50 30.07 24.86
C LEU A 219 -9.37 28.60 24.42
#